data_AF-A0A7N4PGA6-F1
#
_entry.id   AF-A0A7N4PGA6-F1
#
_cell.length_a   1.000
_cell.length_b   1.000
_cell.length_c   1.000
_cell.angle_alpha   90.00
_cell.angle_beta   90.00
_cell.angle_gamma   90.00
#
_symmetry.space_group_name_H-M   'P 1'
#
loop_
_entity.id
_entity.type
_entity.pdbx_description
1 polymer ?
#
loop_
_entity_poly.entity_id
_entity_poly.type
_entity_poly.pdbx_seq_one_letter_code
_entity_poly.pdbx_strand_id
1 'polypeptide(L)'
;MEPVASWGPGAVVAWLRGLDELVQEHPFEQWALVGSDLLQLCPRNLEALGVWHIGHQELILDGVEQLRTLSSGLETENLRKLTEQLRTLTHKFCSLVPGCLGPCGEPAPDLLTGAIELVRAAWALLCWLNRYLFSQLNDFSACQEVGDLCRELAQALQEVSDRPPA
;
A
#
# COMPACT_ATOMS: atom_id res chain seq x y z
N MET A 1 -10.79 5.45 -11.64
CA MET A 1 -11.52 6.27 -10.65
C MET A 1 -11.39 7.73 -11.03
N GLU A 2 -12.43 8.50 -10.80
CA GLU A 2 -12.34 9.97 -10.80
C GLU A 2 -11.35 10.40 -9.69
N PRO A 3 -10.45 11.38 -9.95
CA PRO A 3 -9.50 11.83 -8.95
C PRO A 3 -10.23 12.33 -7.70
N VAL A 4 -9.68 12.04 -6.53
CA VAL A 4 -10.29 12.43 -5.24
C VAL A 4 -10.54 13.93 -5.20
N ALA A 5 -9.65 14.73 -5.78
CA ALA A 5 -9.77 16.18 -5.83
C ALA A 5 -11.05 16.70 -6.52
N SER A 6 -11.70 15.93 -7.40
CA SER A 6 -12.96 16.33 -8.06
C SER A 6 -14.21 15.74 -7.43
N TRP A 7 -14.08 15.00 -6.32
CA TRP A 7 -15.23 14.46 -5.61
C TRP A 7 -16.15 15.57 -5.10
N GLY A 8 -17.45 15.41 -5.38
CA GLY A 8 -18.49 16.25 -4.77
C GLY A 8 -18.79 15.88 -3.31
N PRO A 9 -19.57 16.71 -2.59
CA PRO A 9 -19.81 16.52 -1.16
C PRO A 9 -20.43 15.17 -0.79
N GLY A 10 -21.34 14.66 -1.63
CA GLY A 10 -21.95 13.35 -1.39
C GLY A 10 -20.95 12.19 -1.42
N ALA A 11 -19.95 12.25 -2.31
CA ALA A 11 -18.90 11.23 -2.39
C ALA A 11 -17.95 11.32 -1.19
N VAL A 12 -17.62 12.52 -0.74
CA VAL A 12 -16.82 12.75 0.48
C VAL A 12 -17.53 12.19 1.72
N VAL A 13 -18.83 12.47 1.87
CA VAL A 13 -19.64 11.91 2.97
C VAL A 13 -19.66 10.38 2.90
N ALA A 14 -19.91 9.81 1.72
CA ALA A 14 -19.94 8.35 1.57
C ALA A 14 -18.60 7.71 1.97
N TRP A 15 -17.47 8.36 1.67
CA TRP A 15 -16.16 7.91 2.09
C TRP A 15 -15.94 8.06 3.61
N LEU A 16 -16.29 9.20 4.21
CA LEU A 16 -16.19 9.42 5.66
C LEU A 16 -17.05 8.42 6.46
N ARG A 17 -18.19 8.01 5.91
CA ARG A 17 -19.06 6.97 6.48
C ARG A 17 -18.46 5.56 6.45
N GLY A 18 -17.37 5.35 5.69
CA GLY A 18 -16.60 4.12 5.69
C GLY A 18 -15.45 4.08 6.70
N LEU A 19 -15.21 5.16 7.44
CA LEU A 19 -14.21 5.20 8.52
C LEU A 19 -14.71 4.45 9.77
N ASP A 20 -13.86 4.40 10.80
CA ASP A 20 -14.14 3.75 12.09
C ASP A 20 -15.49 4.20 12.70
N GLU A 21 -16.18 3.28 13.39
CA GLU A 21 -17.48 3.54 14.04
C GLU A 21 -17.40 4.70 15.06
N LEU A 22 -16.24 4.89 15.69
CA LEU A 22 -16.00 5.93 16.70
C LEU A 22 -16.17 7.35 16.15
N VAL A 23 -15.94 7.56 14.85
CA VAL A 23 -16.07 8.90 14.23
C VAL A 23 -17.42 9.13 13.56
N GLN A 24 -18.32 8.15 13.57
CA GLN A 24 -19.59 8.23 12.83
C GLN A 24 -20.63 9.16 13.47
N GLU A 25 -20.41 9.59 14.71
CA GLU A 25 -21.25 10.58 15.40
C GLU A 25 -21.14 12.00 14.82
N HIS A 26 -20.10 12.27 14.02
CA HIS A 26 -19.90 13.59 13.43
C HIS A 26 -20.90 13.88 12.30
N PRO A 27 -21.38 15.13 12.18
CA PRO A 27 -22.36 15.51 11.16
C PRO A 27 -21.68 15.78 9.81
N PHE A 28 -21.10 14.74 9.19
CA PHE A 28 -20.34 14.86 7.93
C PHE A 28 -21.13 15.55 6.80
N GLU A 29 -22.45 15.36 6.76
CA GLU A 29 -23.34 15.98 5.78
C GLU A 29 -23.37 17.52 5.89
N GLN A 30 -23.11 18.07 7.08
CA GLN A 30 -23.12 19.51 7.35
C GLN A 30 -21.77 20.17 7.01
N TRP A 31 -20.69 19.40 6.93
CA TRP A 31 -19.36 19.94 6.64
C TRP A 31 -19.23 20.44 5.20
N ALA A 32 -20.07 19.92 4.29
CA ALA A 32 -20.14 20.30 2.88
C ALA A 32 -18.76 20.30 2.16
N LEU A 33 -17.84 19.44 2.62
CA LEU A 33 -16.49 19.34 2.08
C LEU A 33 -16.52 18.75 0.67
N VAL A 34 -15.75 19.35 -0.23
CA VAL A 34 -15.41 18.70 -1.52
C VAL A 34 -14.09 17.96 -1.40
N GLY A 35 -13.79 17.12 -2.38
CA GLY A 35 -12.61 16.26 -2.34
C GLY A 35 -11.27 17.01 -2.23
N SER A 36 -11.16 18.22 -2.79
CA SER A 36 -9.98 19.08 -2.60
C SER A 36 -9.80 19.51 -1.15
N ASP A 37 -10.89 19.81 -0.44
CA ASP A 37 -10.86 20.22 0.97
C ASP A 37 -10.51 19.03 1.85
N LEU A 38 -11.11 17.87 1.55
CA LEU A 38 -10.84 16.61 2.25
C LEU A 38 -9.33 16.28 2.27
N LEU A 39 -8.68 16.35 1.10
CA LEU A 39 -7.25 16.04 0.96
C LEU A 39 -6.33 17.00 1.72
N GLN A 40 -6.81 18.21 2.01
CA GLN A 40 -6.09 19.27 2.71
C GLN A 40 -6.47 19.40 4.18
N LEU A 41 -7.31 18.51 4.71
CA LEU A 41 -7.69 18.54 6.12
C LEU A 41 -6.45 18.52 7.02
N CYS A 42 -6.47 19.41 8.01
CA CYS A 42 -5.52 19.41 9.10
C CYS A 42 -6.26 19.52 10.44
N PRO A 43 -5.58 19.32 11.58
CA PRO A 43 -6.21 19.39 12.91
C PRO A 43 -7.04 20.67 13.13
N ARG A 44 -6.53 21.82 12.67
CA ARG A 44 -7.24 23.11 12.80
C ARG A 44 -8.54 23.17 12.00
N ASN A 45 -8.59 22.54 10.83
CA ASN A 45 -9.83 22.46 10.05
C ASN A 45 -10.84 21.56 10.78
N LEU A 46 -10.40 20.44 11.33
CA LEU A 46 -11.25 19.52 12.07
C LEU A 46 -11.83 20.14 13.35
N GLU A 47 -11.03 20.91 14.09
CA GLU A 47 -11.51 21.72 15.21
C GLU A 47 -12.60 22.71 14.78
N ALA A 48 -12.40 23.41 13.66
CA ALA A 48 -13.39 24.33 13.11
C ALA A 48 -14.69 23.64 12.65
N LEU A 49 -14.61 22.35 12.30
CA LEU A 49 -15.76 21.49 11.96
C LEU A 49 -16.39 20.83 13.20
N GLY A 50 -15.89 21.12 14.41
CA GLY A 50 -16.42 20.64 15.68
C GLY A 50 -15.77 19.35 16.21
N VAL A 51 -14.70 18.86 15.58
CA VAL A 51 -13.97 17.67 16.01
C VAL A 51 -12.84 18.05 16.95
N TRP A 52 -13.13 18.10 18.25
CA TRP A 52 -12.14 18.47 19.28
C TRP A 52 -11.40 17.28 19.90
N HIS A 53 -12.00 16.09 19.84
CA HIS A 53 -11.41 14.89 20.41
C HIS A 53 -10.22 14.42 19.56
N ILE A 54 -9.02 14.40 20.15
CA ILE A 54 -7.77 14.09 19.44
C ILE A 54 -7.86 12.73 18.75
N GLY A 55 -8.40 11.70 19.43
CA GLY A 55 -8.54 10.38 18.83
C GLY A 55 -9.43 10.38 17.57
N HIS A 56 -10.46 11.23 17.52
CA HIS A 56 -11.30 11.35 16.31
C HIS A 56 -10.55 12.08 15.19
N GLN A 57 -9.75 13.10 15.54
CA GLN A 57 -8.90 13.77 14.57
C GLN A 57 -7.88 12.80 13.95
N GLU A 58 -7.23 11.97 14.78
CA GLU A 58 -6.26 10.98 14.32
C GLU A 58 -6.89 9.96 13.36
N LEU A 59 -8.04 9.38 13.70
CA LEU A 59 -8.74 8.43 12.84
C LEU A 59 -9.11 9.03 11.48
N ILE A 60 -9.61 10.26 11.46
CA ILE A 60 -9.97 10.94 10.21
C ILE A 60 -8.73 11.28 9.40
N LEU A 61 -7.70 11.87 10.03
CA LEU A 61 -6.48 12.29 9.33
C LEU A 61 -5.68 11.09 8.79
N ASP A 62 -5.64 9.97 9.52
CA ASP A 62 -5.01 8.74 9.04
C ASP A 62 -5.73 8.21 7.79
N GLY A 63 -7.07 8.16 7.82
CA GLY A 63 -7.86 7.82 6.64
C GLY A 63 -7.57 8.75 5.44
N VAL A 64 -7.46 10.06 5.68
CA VAL A 64 -7.15 11.05 4.63
C VAL A 64 -5.74 10.85 4.08
N GLU A 65 -4.76 10.51 4.92
CA GLU A 65 -3.39 10.22 4.49
C GLU A 65 -3.33 8.97 3.60
N GLN A 66 -4.06 7.92 3.99
CA GLN A 66 -4.20 6.72 3.17
C GLN A 66 -4.87 7.06 1.83
N LEU A 67 -5.94 7.86 1.84
CA LEU A 67 -6.61 8.31 0.61
C LEU A 67 -5.69 9.14 -0.29
N ARG A 68 -4.85 10.02 0.28
CA ARG A 68 -3.86 10.80 -0.47
C ARG A 68 -2.79 9.91 -1.09
N THR A 69 -2.31 8.91 -0.36
CA THR A 69 -1.36 7.89 -0.85
C THR A 69 -1.96 7.09 -1.99
N LEU A 70 -3.25 6.74 -1.90
CA LEU A 70 -3.97 6.06 -2.98
C LEU A 70 -4.12 6.96 -4.22
N SER A 71 -4.47 8.24 -4.03
CA SER A 71 -4.69 9.19 -5.11
C SER A 71 -3.39 9.57 -5.84
N SER A 72 -2.28 9.80 -5.12
CA SER A 72 -1.00 10.18 -5.72
C SER A 72 -0.28 9.00 -6.39
N GLY A 73 -0.37 7.79 -5.79
CA GLY A 73 0.24 6.58 -6.35
C GLY A 73 -0.32 6.20 -7.72
N LEU A 74 -1.60 6.51 -7.99
CA LEU A 74 -2.22 6.29 -9.31
C LEU A 74 -1.65 7.22 -10.40
N GLU A 75 -1.18 8.41 -10.04
CA GLU A 75 -0.66 9.40 -10.99
C GLU A 75 0.84 9.19 -11.29
N THR A 76 1.61 8.73 -10.30
CA THR A 76 3.09 8.63 -10.40
C THR A 76 3.60 7.23 -10.75
N GLU A 77 2.80 6.19 -10.49
CA GLU A 77 3.16 4.79 -10.72
C GLU A 77 2.14 4.19 -11.70
N ASN A 78 2.63 3.67 -12.82
CA ASN A 78 1.81 2.93 -13.76
C ASN A 78 2.29 1.47 -13.82
N LEU A 79 1.38 0.58 -14.24
CA LEU A 79 1.63 -0.85 -14.31
C LEU A 79 2.94 -1.17 -15.04
N ARG A 80 3.23 -0.48 -16.15
CA ARG A 80 4.46 -0.68 -16.92
C ARG A 80 5.72 -0.42 -16.10
N LYS A 81 5.77 0.69 -15.35
CA LYS A 81 6.93 1.04 -14.52
C LYS A 81 7.15 0.01 -13.41
N LEU A 82 6.08 -0.42 -12.74
CA LEU A 82 6.14 -1.39 -11.65
C LEU A 82 6.55 -2.78 -12.14
N THR A 83 6.01 -3.25 -13.28
CA THR A 83 6.39 -4.54 -13.86
C THR A 83 7.83 -4.54 -14.38
N GLU A 84 8.28 -3.43 -14.99
CA GLU A 84 9.65 -3.26 -15.46
C GLU A 84 10.65 -3.27 -14.30
N GLN A 85 10.32 -2.60 -13.19
CA GLN A 85 11.12 -2.60 -11.97
C GLN A 85 11.21 -3.99 -11.35
N LEU A 86 10.07 -4.67 -11.18
CA LEU A 86 10.03 -6.04 -10.65
C LEU A 86 10.87 -6.98 -11.52
N ARG A 87 10.69 -6.94 -12.85
CA ARG A 87 11.47 -7.73 -13.81
C ARG A 87 12.97 -7.49 -13.69
N THR A 88 13.38 -6.22 -13.59
CA THR A 88 14.79 -5.85 -13.44
C THR A 88 15.39 -6.42 -12.16
N LEU A 89 14.64 -6.35 -11.04
CA LEU A 89 15.07 -6.91 -9.76
C LEU A 89 15.11 -8.44 -9.79
N THR A 90 14.15 -9.10 -10.44
CA THR A 90 14.16 -10.56 -10.64
C THR A 90 15.42 -10.98 -11.40
N HIS A 91 15.76 -10.32 -12.51
CA HIS A 91 16.97 -10.65 -13.26
C HIS A 91 18.25 -10.45 -12.43
N LYS A 92 18.33 -9.35 -11.67
CA LYS A 92 19.45 -9.10 -10.77
C LYS A 92 19.54 -10.19 -9.69
N PHE A 93 18.43 -10.52 -9.04
CA PHE A 93 18.38 -11.55 -8.02
C PHE A 93 18.78 -12.93 -8.58
N CYS A 94 18.22 -13.35 -9.72
CA CYS A 94 18.59 -14.60 -10.39
C CYS A 94 20.06 -14.65 -10.82
N SER A 95 20.69 -13.50 -11.10
CA SER A 95 22.14 -13.45 -11.39
C SER A 95 23.02 -13.63 -10.14
N LEU A 96 22.48 -13.36 -8.95
CA LEU A 96 23.17 -13.58 -7.67
C LEU A 96 23.08 -15.07 -7.26
N VAL A 97 21.95 -15.74 -7.53
CA VAL A 97 21.66 -17.15 -7.17
C VAL A 97 22.80 -18.15 -7.46
N PRO A 98 23.46 -18.13 -8.64
CA PRO A 98 24.54 -19.07 -8.97
C PRO A 98 25.84 -18.90 -8.16
N GLY A 99 25.93 -17.90 -7.27
CA GLY A 99 27.09 -17.65 -6.40
C GLY A 99 26.78 -17.67 -4.90
N CYS A 100 25.62 -18.18 -4.50
CA CYS A 100 25.01 -17.89 -3.19
C CYS A 100 25.47 -18.70 -1.98
N LEU A 101 26.36 -19.67 -2.14
CA LEU A 101 26.91 -20.39 -1.00
C LEU A 101 28.23 -19.73 -0.62
N GLY A 102 28.22 -18.95 0.46
CA GLY A 102 29.46 -18.59 1.14
C GLY A 102 30.20 -19.85 1.62
N PRO A 103 31.49 -19.74 2.02
CA PRO A 103 32.30 -20.89 2.44
C PRO A 103 31.70 -21.70 3.61
N CYS A 104 30.71 -21.16 4.35
CA CYS A 104 29.99 -21.80 5.45
C CYS A 104 28.54 -22.23 5.11
N GLY A 105 28.07 -22.05 3.87
CA GLY A 105 26.69 -22.35 3.48
C GLY A 105 25.64 -21.29 3.83
N GLU A 106 26.05 -20.14 4.39
CA GLU A 106 25.18 -19.00 4.67
C GLU A 106 24.90 -18.16 3.41
N PRO A 107 23.68 -17.61 3.25
CA PRO A 107 23.31 -16.77 2.12
C PRO A 107 24.13 -15.48 2.12
N ALA A 108 24.72 -15.13 0.98
CA ALA A 108 25.46 -13.87 0.84
C ALA A 108 24.56 -12.67 1.21
N PRO A 109 25.08 -11.63 1.92
CA PRO A 109 24.30 -10.44 2.29
C PRO A 109 23.62 -9.74 1.09
N ASP A 110 24.25 -9.81 -0.08
CA ASP A 110 23.72 -9.30 -1.34
C ASP A 110 22.49 -10.08 -1.82
N LEU A 111 22.42 -11.39 -1.54
CA LEU A 111 21.26 -12.23 -1.84
C LEU A 111 20.07 -11.84 -0.96
N LEU A 112 20.29 -11.67 0.34
CA LEU A 112 19.24 -11.27 1.28
C LEU A 112 18.69 -9.89 0.94
N THR A 113 19.58 -8.95 0.63
CA THR A 113 19.20 -7.60 0.19
C THR A 113 18.41 -7.66 -1.13
N GLY A 114 18.88 -8.45 -2.10
CA GLY A 114 18.16 -8.67 -3.35
C GLY A 114 16.76 -9.26 -3.16
N ALA A 115 16.60 -10.20 -2.23
CA ALA A 115 15.30 -10.79 -1.92
C ALA A 115 14.35 -9.78 -1.29
N ILE A 116 14.82 -8.96 -0.34
CA ILE A 116 14.04 -7.89 0.28
C ILE A 116 13.56 -6.88 -0.77
N GLU A 117 14.46 -6.43 -1.65
CA GLU A 117 14.09 -5.51 -2.74
C GLU A 117 13.06 -6.12 -3.70
N LEU A 118 13.18 -7.43 -4.00
CA LEU A 118 12.22 -8.16 -4.82
C LEU A 118 10.83 -8.21 -4.17
N VAL A 119 10.75 -8.55 -2.89
CA VAL A 119 9.49 -8.58 -2.12
C VAL A 119 8.85 -7.20 -2.08
N ARG A 120 9.64 -6.14 -1.86
CA ARG A 120 9.14 -4.75 -1.85
C ARG A 120 8.57 -4.34 -3.20
N ALA A 121 9.24 -4.69 -4.31
CA ALA A 121 8.75 -4.40 -5.65
C ALA A 121 7.48 -5.21 -6.00
N ALA A 122 7.42 -6.47 -5.59
CA ALA A 122 6.23 -7.31 -5.76
C ALA A 122 5.04 -6.76 -4.96
N TRP A 123 5.28 -6.33 -3.71
CA TRP A 123 4.28 -5.69 -2.88
C TRP A 123 3.75 -4.39 -3.49
N ALA A 124 4.63 -3.54 -4.02
CA ALA A 124 4.22 -2.31 -4.71
C ALA A 124 3.32 -2.59 -5.92
N LEU A 125 3.68 -3.59 -6.74
CA LEU A 125 2.86 -4.04 -7.87
C LEU A 125 1.51 -4.60 -7.41
N LEU A 126 1.49 -5.42 -6.36
CA LEU A 126 0.28 -5.98 -5.77
C LEU A 126 -0.65 -4.88 -5.24
N CYS A 127 -0.12 -3.90 -4.53
CA CYS A 127 -0.88 -2.74 -4.08
C CYS A 127 -1.49 -1.99 -5.26
N TRP A 128 -0.74 -1.79 -6.35
CA TRP A 128 -1.25 -1.13 -7.56
C TRP A 128 -2.36 -1.93 -8.23
N LEU A 129 -2.18 -3.25 -8.40
CA LEU A 129 -3.18 -4.14 -9.00
C LEU A 129 -4.44 -4.21 -8.15
N ASN A 130 -4.32 -4.35 -6.83
CA ASN A 130 -5.47 -4.31 -5.93
C ASN A 130 -6.25 -3.00 -6.12
N ARG A 131 -5.58 -1.84 -6.16
CA ARG A 131 -6.24 -0.53 -6.41
C ARG A 131 -6.98 -0.50 -7.75
N TYR A 132 -6.39 -1.04 -8.81
CA TYR A 132 -7.03 -1.11 -10.14
C TYR A 132 -8.22 -2.08 -10.17
N LEU A 133 -8.08 -3.26 -9.57
CA LEU A 133 -9.10 -4.31 -9.57
C LEU A 133 -10.30 -3.96 -8.67
N PHE A 134 -10.05 -3.34 -7.50
CA PHE A 134 -11.09 -2.76 -6.63
C PHE A 134 -11.93 -1.70 -7.35
N SER A 135 -11.35 -0.99 -8.31
CA SER A 135 -12.05 0.11 -8.99
C SER A 135 -12.70 -0.27 -10.32
N GLN A 136 -12.35 -1.41 -10.94
CA GLN A 136 -12.77 -1.71 -12.31
C GLN A 136 -13.32 -3.12 -12.53
N LEU A 137 -12.87 -4.15 -11.79
CA LEU A 137 -13.11 -5.55 -12.20
C LEU A 137 -13.66 -6.46 -11.11
N ASN A 138 -13.52 -6.14 -9.81
CA ASN A 138 -13.97 -6.99 -8.69
C ASN A 138 -13.43 -8.45 -8.74
N ASP A 139 -12.28 -8.66 -9.38
CA ASP A 139 -11.62 -9.97 -9.48
C ASP A 139 -10.24 -9.89 -8.81
N PHE A 140 -10.02 -10.72 -7.79
CA PHE A 140 -8.80 -10.73 -6.96
C PHE A 140 -7.89 -11.92 -7.23
N SER A 141 -8.25 -12.80 -8.18
CA SER A 141 -7.54 -14.06 -8.43
C SER A 141 -6.04 -13.87 -8.70
N ALA A 142 -5.67 -12.89 -9.54
CA ALA A 142 -4.28 -12.59 -9.86
C ALA A 142 -3.48 -12.01 -8.68
N CYS A 143 -4.12 -11.30 -7.76
CA CYS A 143 -3.48 -10.74 -6.57
C CYS A 143 -3.20 -11.80 -5.51
N GLN A 144 -4.02 -12.84 -5.47
CA GLN A 144 -3.88 -13.96 -4.54
C GLN A 144 -2.61 -14.77 -4.85
N GLU A 145 -2.39 -15.08 -6.13
CA GLU A 145 -1.19 -15.81 -6.59
C GLU A 145 0.11 -15.05 -6.25
N VAL A 146 0.14 -13.72 -6.43
CA VAL A 146 1.30 -12.89 -6.07
C VAL A 146 1.55 -12.92 -4.55
N GLY A 147 0.49 -12.87 -3.75
CA GLY A 147 0.58 -12.97 -2.29
C GLY A 147 1.13 -14.31 -1.81
N ASP A 148 0.68 -15.41 -2.42
CA ASP A 148 1.13 -16.76 -2.11
C ASP A 148 2.61 -16.94 -2.48
N LEU A 149 3.03 -16.48 -3.66
CA LEU A 149 4.45 -16.49 -4.07
C LEU A 149 5.36 -15.69 -3.12
N CYS A 150 4.90 -14.53 -2.63
CA CYS A 150 5.66 -13.75 -1.64
C CYS A 150 5.80 -14.51 -0.31
N ARG A 151 4.78 -15.25 0.10
CA ARG A 151 4.79 -16.08 1.32
C ARG A 151 5.76 -17.26 1.18
N GLU A 152 5.75 -17.95 0.05
CA GLU A 152 6.69 -19.03 -0.26
C GLU A 152 8.14 -18.54 -0.23
N LEU A 153 8.40 -17.36 -0.83
CA LEU A 153 9.73 -16.76 -0.81
C LEU A 153 10.19 -16.44 0.63
N ALA A 154 9.29 -15.88 1.46
CA ALA A 154 9.59 -15.58 2.86
C ALA A 154 9.90 -16.86 3.66
N GLN A 155 9.14 -17.95 3.43
CA GLN A 155 9.39 -19.25 4.06
C GLN A 155 10.75 -19.83 3.64
N ALA A 156 11.09 -19.78 2.36
CA ALA A 156 12.37 -20.26 1.86
C ALA A 156 13.56 -19.48 2.47
N LEU A 157 13.42 -18.17 2.66
CA LEU A 157 14.44 -17.35 3.34
C LEU A 157 14.59 -17.72 4.82
N GLN A 158 13.48 -17.99 5.52
CA GLN A 158 13.50 -18.41 6.92
C GLN A 158 14.19 -19.76 7.10
N GLU A 159 13.89 -20.75 6.25
CA GLU A 159 14.54 -22.07 6.29
C GLU A 159 16.06 -22.01 6.03
N VAL A 160 16.51 -21.08 5.18
CA VAL A 160 17.93 -20.85 4.94
C VAL A 160 18.60 -20.20 6.16
N SER A 161 17.87 -19.36 6.90
CA SER A 161 18.37 -18.74 8.13
C SER A 161 18.41 -19.69 9.33
N ASP A 162 17.53 -20.70 9.38
CA ASP A 162 17.39 -21.62 10.53
C ASP A 162 18.19 -22.93 10.37
N ARG A 163 18.93 -23.13 9.26
CA ARG A 163 19.82 -24.29 9.11
C ARG A 163 21.04 -24.18 10.03
N PRO A 164 21.33 -25.20 10.87
CA PRO A 164 22.54 -25.19 11.69
C PRO A 164 23.79 -25.32 10.80
N PRO A 165 24.92 -24.68 11.18
CA PRO A 165 26.17 -24.83 10.45
C PRO A 165 26.66 -26.29 10.57
N ALA A 166 27.06 -26.85 9.42
CA ALA A 166 27.61 -28.20 9.30
C ALA A 166 29.07 -28.28 9.78
#